data_AF-A0A7W6GK69-F1
#
_entry.id   AF-A0A7W6GK69-F1
#
_cell.length_a   1.000
_cell.length_b   1.000
_cell.length_c   1.000
_cell.angle_alpha   90.00
_cell.angle_beta   90.00
_cell.angle_gamma   90.00
#
_symmetry.space_group_name_H-M   'P 1'
#
loop_
_entity.id
_entity.type
_entity.pdbx_description
1 polymer ?
#
loop_
_entity_poly.entity_id
_entity_poly.type
_entity_poly.pdbx_seq_one_letter_code
_entity_poly.pdbx_strand_id
1 'polypeptide(L)'
;MRLLSCMLLVAAVLVVPDWAAAGPPDARCTCRNRDGSKHALGAVVCLNVDGRKYLARCEMVLNVSSWQKVQDGCPVAATVGPLASTPYEVR
;
A
#
# COMPACT_ATOMS: atom_id res chain seq x y z
N MET A 1 30.74 54.90 -19.69
CA MET A 1 31.10 53.49 -19.96
C MET A 1 31.72 52.82 -18.72
N ARG A 2 30.97 52.72 -17.62
CA ARG A 2 31.29 51.91 -16.42
C ARG A 2 30.03 51.45 -15.67
N LEU A 3 28.85 51.56 -16.31
CA LEU A 3 27.56 51.20 -15.70
C LEU A 3 27.03 49.84 -16.19
N LEU A 4 27.86 49.10 -16.95
CA LEU A 4 27.51 47.82 -17.59
C LEU A 4 28.09 46.59 -16.87
N SER A 5 28.71 46.72 -15.71
CA SER A 5 29.40 45.60 -15.07
C SER A 5 29.29 45.61 -13.55
N CYS A 6 28.12 45.22 -13.07
CA CYS A 6 27.98 44.43 -11.84
C CYS A 6 26.56 43.83 -11.91
N MET A 7 26.36 42.91 -12.84
CA MET A 7 26.52 41.50 -12.52
C MET A 7 25.45 41.08 -11.52
N LEU A 8 24.38 40.53 -12.09
CA LEU A 8 23.73 39.31 -11.63
C LEU A 8 23.56 39.21 -10.10
N LEU A 9 22.45 39.74 -9.60
CA LEU A 9 21.78 39.17 -8.44
C LEU A 9 20.35 38.81 -8.83
N VAL A 10 20.22 37.93 -9.83
CA VAL A 10 18.98 37.18 -10.04
C VAL A 10 18.98 36.09 -8.97
N ALA A 11 18.42 36.40 -7.81
CA ALA A 11 18.11 35.39 -6.80
C ALA A 11 17.02 34.49 -7.38
N ALA A 12 17.43 33.41 -8.04
CA ALA A 12 16.54 32.32 -8.41
C ALA A 12 16.08 31.63 -7.13
N VAL A 13 14.96 32.10 -6.57
CA VAL A 13 14.25 31.40 -5.51
C VAL A 13 13.73 30.11 -6.13
N LEU A 14 14.44 29.00 -5.90
CA LEU A 14 13.94 27.67 -6.21
C LEU A 14 12.78 27.38 -5.25
N VAL A 15 11.57 27.73 -5.66
CA VAL A 15 10.35 27.22 -5.02
C VAL A 15 10.31 25.74 -5.39
N VAL A 16 10.80 24.88 -4.50
CA VAL A 16 10.52 23.45 -4.55
C VAL A 16 9.01 23.31 -4.32
N PRO A 17 8.21 22.82 -5.29
CA PRO A 17 6.84 22.48 -4.99
C PRO A 17 6.85 21.37 -3.95
N ASP A 18 6.02 21.50 -2.90
CA ASP A 18 5.82 20.50 -1.85
C ASP A 18 4.85 19.39 -2.35
N TRP A 19 4.97 18.98 -3.60
CA TRP A 19 4.06 18.05 -4.28
C TRP A 19 4.20 16.57 -3.88
N ALA A 20 5.00 16.27 -2.85
CA ALA A 20 5.29 14.90 -2.43
C ALA A 20 5.17 14.67 -0.92
N ALA A 21 4.48 15.53 -0.18
CA ALA A 21 4.00 15.13 1.13
C ALA A 21 2.87 14.12 0.93
N ALA A 22 3.18 12.83 0.97
CA ALA A 22 2.19 11.81 1.30
C ALA A 22 1.66 12.20 2.70
N GLY A 23 0.54 12.91 2.73
CA GLY A 23 -0.10 13.33 3.96
C GLY A 23 -0.36 12.12 4.87
N PRO A 24 -0.60 12.33 6.17
CA PRO A 24 -1.05 11.26 7.05
C PRO A 24 -2.18 10.52 6.33
N PRO A 25 -2.19 9.18 6.29
CA PRO A 25 -3.20 8.43 5.54
C PRO A 25 -4.56 9.00 5.91
N ASP A 26 -5.19 9.68 4.96
CA ASP A 26 -6.43 10.39 5.22
C ASP A 26 -7.38 9.39 5.86
N ALA A 27 -7.82 9.64 7.09
CA ALA A 27 -8.74 8.76 7.81
C ALA A 27 -10.07 8.53 7.03
N ARG A 28 -10.26 9.29 5.94
CA ARG A 28 -11.37 9.18 5.00
C ARG A 28 -11.16 8.16 3.88
N CYS A 29 -9.92 7.83 3.50
CA CYS A 29 -9.62 6.99 2.35
C CYS A 29 -9.41 5.53 2.78
N THR A 30 -10.54 4.82 2.95
CA THR A 30 -10.56 3.41 3.36
C THR A 30 -11.45 2.60 2.44
N CYS A 31 -11.03 1.38 2.10
CA CYS A 31 -11.94 0.43 1.47
C CYS A 31 -12.85 -0.20 2.53
N ARG A 32 -14.12 -0.44 2.17
CA ARG A 32 -15.10 -1.04 3.08
C ARG A 32 -15.47 -2.45 2.65
N ASN A 33 -15.53 -3.37 3.60
CA ASN A 33 -16.09 -4.70 3.37
C ASN A 33 -17.62 -4.69 3.47
N ARG A 34 -18.25 -5.81 3.07
CA ARG A 34 -19.70 -6.00 3.18
C ARG A 34 -20.20 -5.93 4.63
N ASP A 35 -19.38 -6.37 5.58
CA ASP A 35 -19.66 -6.29 7.02
C ASP A 35 -19.52 -4.86 7.60
N GLY A 36 -19.10 -3.89 6.78
CA GLY A 36 -18.88 -2.51 7.20
C GLY A 36 -17.48 -2.21 7.74
N SER A 37 -16.62 -3.22 7.92
CA SER A 37 -15.23 -3.02 8.34
C SER A 37 -14.46 -2.18 7.32
N LYS A 38 -13.60 -1.30 7.82
CA LYS A 38 -12.80 -0.37 7.03
C LYS A 38 -11.34 -0.80 7.03
N HIS A 39 -10.70 -0.76 5.87
CA HIS A 39 -9.31 -1.15 5.66
C HIS A 39 -8.54 0.01 5.04
N ALA A 40 -7.34 0.26 5.52
CA ALA A 40 -6.47 1.31 5.00
C ALA A 40 -6.01 1.02 3.57
N LEU A 41 -5.58 2.05 2.85
CA LEU A 41 -4.88 1.90 1.58
C LEU A 41 -3.67 0.97 1.74
N GLY A 42 -3.42 0.13 0.74
CA GLY A 42 -2.37 -0.89 0.74
C GLY A 42 -2.73 -2.18 1.46
N ALA A 43 -3.78 -2.19 2.30
CA ALA A 43 -4.22 -3.39 3.00
C ALA A 43 -4.59 -4.51 2.02
N VAL A 44 -4.14 -5.73 2.32
CA VAL A 44 -4.43 -6.93 1.54
C VAL A 44 -5.32 -7.84 2.36
N VAL A 45 -6.49 -8.19 1.81
CA VAL A 45 -7.48 -9.02 2.51
C VAL A 45 -8.06 -10.07 1.56
N CYS A 46 -8.49 -11.19 2.14
CA CYS A 46 -9.30 -12.19 1.45
C CYS A 46 -10.77 -11.74 1.46
N LEU A 47 -11.31 -11.35 0.31
CA LEU A 47 -12.71 -10.98 0.19
C LEU A 47 -13.58 -12.20 -0.13
N ASN A 48 -14.81 -12.18 0.38
CA ASN A 48 -15.87 -13.10 -0.02
C ASN A 48 -17.07 -12.28 -0.50
N VAL A 49 -17.33 -12.32 -1.81
CA VAL A 49 -18.39 -11.56 -2.48
C VAL A 49 -19.24 -12.54 -3.26
N ASP A 50 -20.50 -12.68 -2.87
CA ASP A 50 -21.46 -13.61 -3.51
C ASP A 50 -20.94 -15.05 -3.63
N GLY A 51 -20.26 -15.53 -2.58
CA GLY A 51 -19.70 -16.88 -2.52
C GLY A 51 -18.36 -17.03 -3.24
N ARG A 52 -17.85 -15.99 -3.92
CA ARG A 52 -16.54 -16.01 -4.58
C ARG A 52 -15.49 -15.44 -3.66
N LYS A 53 -14.42 -16.21 -3.44
CA LYS A 53 -13.26 -15.80 -2.66
C LYS A 53 -12.10 -15.37 -3.55
N TYR A 54 -11.53 -14.20 -3.29
CA TYR A 54 -10.35 -13.71 -4.00
C TYR A 54 -9.53 -12.79 -3.10
N LEU A 55 -8.23 -12.77 -3.31
CA LEU A 55 -7.32 -11.85 -2.64
C LEU A 55 -7.44 -10.48 -3.29
N ALA A 56 -7.63 -9.44 -2.47
CA ALA A 56 -7.73 -8.07 -2.95
C ALA A 56 -6.85 -7.12 -2.14
N ARG A 57 -6.40 -6.04 -2.79
CA ARG A 57 -5.72 -4.92 -2.16
C ARG A 57 -6.61 -3.69 -2.20
N CYS A 58 -6.63 -2.93 -1.11
CA CYS A 58 -7.24 -1.62 -1.10
C CYS A 58 -6.32 -0.62 -1.80
N GLU A 59 -6.74 -0.04 -2.92
CA GLU A 59 -5.94 0.89 -3.71
C GLU A 59 -6.71 2.16 -4.01
N MET A 60 -5.97 3.21 -4.37
CA MET A 60 -6.56 4.45 -4.89
C MET A 60 -6.65 4.34 -6.42
N VAL A 61 -7.87 4.28 -6.95
CA VAL A 61 -8.13 4.18 -8.40
C VAL A 61 -9.02 5.33 -8.81
N LEU A 62 -8.58 6.16 -9.76
CA LEU A 62 -9.33 7.35 -10.22
C LEU A 62 -9.78 8.26 -9.05
N ASN A 63 -8.91 8.46 -8.07
CA ASN A 63 -9.17 9.28 -6.86
C ASN A 63 -10.24 8.71 -5.92
N VAL A 64 -10.63 7.44 -6.07
CA VAL A 64 -11.49 6.73 -5.12
C VAL A 64 -10.81 5.48 -4.56
N SER A 65 -11.02 5.19 -3.28
CA SER A 65 -10.55 3.94 -2.68
C SER A 65 -11.39 2.77 -3.19
N SER A 66 -10.75 1.79 -3.81
CA SER A 66 -11.42 0.63 -4.41
C SER A 66 -10.66 -0.67 -4.15
N TRP A 67 -11.40 -1.77 -4.06
CA TRP A 67 -10.81 -3.10 -3.96
C TRP A 67 -10.32 -3.57 -5.32
N GLN A 68 -9.00 -3.76 -5.46
CA GLN A 68 -8.39 -4.34 -6.66
C GLN A 68 -8.06 -5.81 -6.43
N LYS A 69 -8.48 -6.67 -7.35
CA LYS A 69 -8.20 -8.11 -7.28
C LYS A 69 -6.72 -8.36 -7.56
N VAL A 70 -6.05 -9.06 -6.64
CA VAL A 70 -4.64 -9.47 -6.76
C VAL A 70 -4.53 -10.85 -7.38
N GLN A 71 -5.35 -11.81 -6.91
CA GLN A 71 -5.36 -13.18 -7.41
C GLN A 71 -6.68 -13.87 -7.09
N ASP A 72 -6.96 -14.97 -7.80
CA ASP A 72 -8.03 -15.90 -7.46
C ASP A 72 -7.71 -16.70 -6.18
N GLY A 73 -8.75 -16.99 -5.41
CA GLY A 73 -8.61 -17.66 -4.12
C GLY A 73 -7.85 -16.83 -3.09
N CYS A 74 -7.63 -17.43 -1.91
CA CYS A 74 -6.91 -16.80 -0.82
C CYS A 74 -5.74 -17.69 -0.39
N PRO A 75 -4.60 -17.09 0.01
CA PRO A 75 -3.46 -17.85 0.47
C PRO A 75 -3.82 -18.66 1.73
N VAL A 76 -3.36 -19.90 1.76
CA VAL A 76 -3.53 -20.80 2.90
C VAL A 76 -2.16 -21.03 3.52
N ALA A 77 -2.04 -20.80 4.82
CA ALA A 77 -0.83 -21.17 5.54
C ALA A 77 -0.76 -22.70 5.65
N ALA A 78 0.33 -23.29 5.17
CA ALA A 78 0.61 -24.69 5.45
C ALA A 78 1.14 -24.80 6.88
N THR A 79 0.34 -25.36 7.79
CA THR A 79 0.86 -25.85 9.06
C THR A 79 1.61 -27.13 8.78
N VAL A 80 2.94 -27.06 8.70
CA VAL A 80 3.76 -28.26 8.84
C VAL A 80 3.51 -28.74 10.27
N GLY A 81 2.91 -29.93 10.42
CA GLY A 81 2.71 -30.54 11.74
C GLY A 81 4.03 -30.59 12.51
N PRO A 82 4.01 -30.70 13.86
CA PRO A 82 5.24 -30.78 14.61
C PRO A 82 6.10 -31.86 13.97
N LEU A 83 7.32 -31.49 13.58
CA LEU A 83 8.34 -32.41 13.11
C LEU A 83 8.20 -33.64 14.02
N ALA A 84 7.69 -34.74 13.46
CA ALA A 84 7.71 -36.01 14.15
C ALA A 84 9.20 -36.21 14.41
N SER A 85 9.61 -35.93 15.64
CA SER A 85 10.94 -36.18 16.13
C SER A 85 11.04 -37.69 16.16
N THR A 86 11.39 -38.29 15.02
CA THR A 86 11.94 -39.63 15.02
C THR A 86 13.16 -39.53 15.94
N PRO A 87 13.20 -40.27 17.07
CA PRO A 87 14.40 -40.32 17.85
C PRO A 87 15.49 -40.85 16.92
N TYR A 88 16.54 -40.05 16.74
CA TYR A 88 17.75 -40.52 16.09
C TYR A 88 18.29 -41.65 16.97
N GLU A 89 18.01 -42.89 16.56
CA GLU A 89 18.51 -44.10 17.20
C GLU A 89 20.04 -44.13 17.05
N VAL A 90 20.73 -43.97 18.18
CA VAL A 90 22.17 -44.17 18.30
C VAL A 90 22.44 -45.67 18.20
N ARG A 91 23.12 -46.09 17.12
CA ARG A 91 23.85 -47.35 17.06
C ARG A 91 25.29 -47.08 16.66
#